data_AF-A0A7I7MQE2-F1
#
_entry.id   AF-A0A7I7MQE2-F1
#
_cell.length_a   1.000
_cell.length_b   1.000
_cell.length_c   1.000
_cell.angle_alpha   90.00
_cell.angle_beta   90.00
_cell.angle_gamma   90.00
#
_symmetry.space_group_name_H-M   'P 1'
#
loop_
_entity.id
_entity.type
_entity.pdbx_description
1 polymer ?
#
loop_
_entity_poly.entity_id
_entity_poly.type
_entity_poly.pdbx_seq_one_letter_code
_entity_poly.pdbx_strand_id
1 'polypeptide(L)'
;MVGALGEPSYWLADKSPDGGASRWEMKTRNRGEEFVGNRLLPVANCVAARQVEEVLSGLTGGTINDEVARNQPDSRSATGFARPGPVDNALVWCTLWGISQFPVVHHTDAQSVTAGTYVPGKRTHPTFVFLPAPTRPTTLARLRTIIASMHLFVVGSVAQNSKPLDEIAAAVSRKWLADRGIRALIRFPVDVSDNPSAPERQVLDGVAIPLGGQL
;
A
#
# COMPACT_ATOMS: atom_id res chain seq x y z
N MET A 1 -4.09 17.45 1.99
CA MET A 1 -3.07 17.61 0.93
C MET A 1 -2.56 16.22 0.57
N VAL A 2 -2.59 15.88 -0.72
CA VAL A 2 -2.04 14.63 -1.26
C VAL A 2 -0.52 14.79 -1.34
N GLY A 3 0.25 13.81 -0.85
CA GLY A 3 1.71 13.80 -0.91
C GLY A 3 2.23 12.36 -0.96
N ALA A 4 3.54 12.19 -1.13
CA ALA A 4 4.21 10.88 -1.12
C ALA A 4 3.68 9.84 -2.13
N LEU A 5 3.13 10.30 -3.26
CA LEU A 5 2.72 9.46 -4.39
C LEU A 5 3.88 9.06 -5.31
N GLY A 6 5.10 9.45 -4.95
CA GLY A 6 6.29 9.19 -5.72
C GLY A 6 7.54 9.18 -4.86
N GLU A 7 8.54 8.49 -5.37
CA GLU A 7 9.90 8.49 -4.84
C GLU A 7 10.76 9.46 -5.66
N PRO A 8 11.78 10.09 -5.05
CA PRO A 8 12.76 10.89 -5.78
C PRO A 8 13.51 10.05 -6.84
N SER A 9 12.99 9.97 -8.06
CA SER A 9 13.55 9.14 -9.15
C SER A 9 14.99 9.48 -9.52
N TYR A 10 15.42 10.71 -9.25
CA TYR A 10 16.79 11.17 -9.50
C TYR A 10 17.85 10.55 -8.55
N TRP A 11 17.43 9.91 -7.46
CA TRP A 11 18.31 9.13 -6.56
C TRP A 11 18.29 7.62 -6.86
N LEU A 12 17.43 7.16 -7.78
CA LEU A 12 17.26 5.75 -8.05
C LEU A 12 18.24 5.25 -9.12
N ALA A 13 18.68 4.01 -8.95
CA ALA A 13 19.48 3.33 -9.96
C ALA A 13 18.67 3.12 -11.26
N ASP A 14 17.38 2.84 -11.11
CA ASP A 14 16.41 2.80 -12.19
C ASP A 14 15.74 4.17 -12.37
N LYS A 15 16.07 4.84 -13.48
CA LYS A 15 15.56 6.17 -13.83
C LYS A 15 14.26 6.13 -14.62
N SER A 16 13.60 4.97 -14.71
CA SER A 16 12.30 4.84 -15.36
C SER A 16 11.20 5.65 -14.62
N PRO A 17 10.11 6.02 -15.31
CA PRO A 17 8.94 6.66 -14.67
C PRO A 17 8.34 5.83 -13.52
N ASP A 18 8.44 4.50 -13.60
CA ASP A 18 8.00 3.56 -12.56
C ASP A 18 8.94 3.59 -11.34
N GLY A 19 10.22 3.88 -11.54
CA GLY A 19 11.20 4.10 -10.49
C GLY A 19 10.70 5.14 -9.48
N GLY A 20 10.21 6.28 -9.96
CA GLY A 20 9.71 7.37 -9.13
C GLY A 20 8.28 7.21 -8.61
N ALA A 21 7.63 6.06 -8.76
CA ALA A 21 6.29 5.81 -8.22
C ALA A 21 6.32 5.49 -6.73
N SER A 22 5.21 5.77 -6.03
CA SER A 22 4.97 5.14 -4.73
C SER A 22 5.00 3.62 -4.91
N ARG A 23 5.68 2.89 -4.02
CA ARG A 23 5.72 1.41 -4.07
C ARG A 23 4.37 0.76 -3.80
N TRP A 24 3.40 1.53 -3.32
CA TRP A 24 2.02 1.09 -3.18
C TRP A 24 1.24 1.17 -4.49
N GLU A 25 1.62 2.05 -5.44
CA GLU A 25 0.96 2.13 -6.74
C GLU A 25 1.46 1.01 -7.65
N MET A 26 0.61 0.03 -7.94
CA MET A 26 0.96 -1.17 -8.69
C MET A 26 0.74 -1.06 -10.20
N LYS A 27 0.42 0.15 -10.69
CA LYS A 27 0.23 0.42 -12.12
C LYS A 27 1.56 0.75 -12.79
N THR A 28 1.79 0.18 -13.97
CA THR A 28 2.86 0.59 -14.88
C THR A 28 2.55 1.94 -15.53
N ARG A 29 3.57 2.78 -15.72
CA ARG A 29 3.44 4.14 -16.30
C ARG A 29 3.96 4.20 -17.74
N ASN A 30 3.68 3.17 -18.52
CA ASN A 30 4.20 2.98 -19.88
C ASN A 30 3.81 4.10 -20.87
N ARG A 31 2.82 4.94 -20.53
CA ARG A 31 2.33 6.06 -21.36
C ARG A 31 2.34 7.41 -20.64
N GLY A 32 3.16 7.56 -19.60
CA GLY A 32 3.17 8.77 -18.76
C GLY A 32 1.90 8.93 -17.93
N GLU A 33 1.19 7.83 -17.65
CA GLU A 33 -0.01 7.82 -16.83
C GLU A 33 0.36 8.12 -15.39
N GLU A 34 0.00 9.30 -14.89
CA GLU A 34 0.30 9.75 -13.55
C GLU A 34 -0.89 9.55 -12.60
N PHE A 35 -0.61 9.47 -11.32
CA PHE A 35 -1.57 9.03 -10.31
C PHE A 35 -2.83 9.91 -10.22
N VAL A 36 -2.68 11.23 -10.20
CA VAL A 36 -3.77 12.14 -9.87
C VAL A 36 -4.81 12.18 -10.99
N GLY A 37 -4.40 12.51 -12.21
CA GLY A 37 -5.26 12.65 -13.37
C GLY A 37 -5.72 11.33 -13.98
N ASN A 38 -4.88 10.28 -13.95
CA ASN A 38 -5.26 9.00 -14.54
C ASN A 38 -5.94 8.04 -13.56
N ARG A 39 -5.78 8.21 -12.23
CA ARG A 39 -6.37 7.32 -11.22
C ARG A 39 -7.29 8.03 -10.24
N LEU A 40 -6.78 8.96 -9.45
CA LEU A 40 -7.55 9.56 -8.36
C LEU A 40 -8.74 10.38 -8.86
N LEU A 41 -8.53 11.25 -9.86
CA LEU A 41 -9.55 12.17 -10.37
C LEU A 41 -10.76 11.45 -10.99
N PRO A 42 -10.61 10.45 -11.88
CA PRO A 42 -11.75 9.71 -12.42
C PRO A 42 -12.62 9.07 -11.34
N VAL A 43 -11.99 8.40 -10.36
CA VAL A 43 -12.71 7.75 -9.26
C VAL A 43 -13.35 8.80 -8.36
N ALA A 44 -12.65 9.90 -8.06
CA ALA A 44 -13.17 11.00 -7.25
C ALA A 44 -14.42 11.64 -7.88
N ASN A 45 -14.44 11.82 -9.21
CA ASN A 45 -15.62 12.34 -9.91
C ASN A 45 -16.82 11.40 -9.80
N CYS A 46 -16.61 10.08 -9.92
CA CYS A 46 -17.68 9.10 -9.73
C CYS A 46 -18.22 9.13 -8.30
N VAL A 47 -17.35 9.11 -7.28
CA VAL A 47 -17.74 9.14 -5.87
C VAL A 47 -18.43 10.45 -5.51
N ALA A 48 -17.96 11.59 -6.03
CA ALA A 48 -18.56 12.91 -5.78
C ALA A 48 -19.97 13.06 -6.39
N ALA A 49 -20.33 12.25 -7.38
CA ALA A 49 -21.65 12.26 -7.99
C ALA A 49 -22.68 11.40 -7.23
N ARG A 50 -22.24 10.56 -6.28
CA ARG A 50 -23.09 9.66 -5.50
C ARG A 50 -23.79 10.38 -4.35
N GLN A 51 -24.91 9.81 -3.93
CA GLN A 51 -25.54 10.14 -2.64
C GLN A 51 -24.76 9.52 -1.48
N VAL A 52 -24.94 10.07 -0.27
CA VAL A 52 -24.21 9.64 0.94
C VAL A 52 -24.42 8.15 1.23
N GLU A 53 -25.64 7.66 1.03
CA GLU A 53 -26.04 6.27 1.28
C GLU A 53 -25.34 5.31 0.31
N GLU A 54 -25.16 5.71 -0.94
CA GLU A 54 -24.46 4.93 -1.96
C GLU A 54 -22.96 4.87 -1.69
N VAL A 55 -22.37 5.98 -1.21
CA VAL A 55 -20.96 6.00 -0.78
C VAL A 55 -20.77 5.08 0.42
N LEU A 56 -21.65 5.17 1.43
CA LEU A 56 -21.57 4.31 2.61
C LEU A 56 -21.71 2.83 2.24
N SER A 57 -22.71 2.49 1.43
CA SER A 57 -22.93 1.13 0.95
C SER A 57 -21.70 0.56 0.22
N GLY A 58 -21.07 1.36 -0.65
CA GLY A 58 -19.84 0.97 -1.34
C GLY A 58 -18.65 0.75 -0.39
N LEU A 59 -18.47 1.64 0.60
CA LEU A 59 -17.39 1.52 1.59
C LEU A 59 -17.56 0.30 2.52
N THR A 60 -18.79 -0.07 2.84
CA THR A 60 -19.09 -1.22 3.73
C THR A 60 -19.26 -2.53 2.98
N GLY A 61 -19.12 -2.54 1.65
CA GLY A 61 -19.28 -3.74 0.81
C GLY A 61 -20.73 -4.18 0.60
N GLY A 62 -21.71 -3.30 0.85
CA GLY A 62 -23.13 -3.55 0.53
C GLY A 62 -23.42 -3.50 -0.96
N THR A 63 -22.60 -2.77 -1.73
CA THR A 63 -22.68 -2.66 -3.19
C THR A 63 -21.29 -2.73 -3.82
N ILE A 64 -21.24 -3.18 -5.07
CA ILE A 64 -20.06 -3.09 -5.94
C ILE A 64 -20.48 -2.32 -7.18
N ASN A 65 -20.07 -1.05 -7.26
CA ASN A 65 -20.24 -0.23 -8.46
C ASN A 65 -18.90 0.41 -8.88
N ASP A 66 -18.41 -0.03 -10.04
CA ASP A 66 -17.19 0.43 -10.70
C ASP A 66 -17.57 1.25 -11.95
N GLU A 67 -18.04 2.46 -11.75
CA GLU A 67 -18.47 3.36 -12.83
C GLU A 67 -17.31 3.75 -13.77
N VAL A 68 -16.08 3.80 -13.24
CA VAL A 68 -14.88 4.22 -13.99
C VAL A 68 -14.58 3.19 -15.06
N ALA A 69 -14.69 1.91 -14.72
CA ALA A 69 -14.52 0.83 -15.67
C ALA A 69 -15.84 0.30 -16.23
N ARG A 70 -16.98 0.94 -15.96
CA ARG A 70 -18.31 0.50 -16.40
C ARG A 70 -18.64 -0.94 -15.99
N ASN A 71 -18.26 -1.32 -14.77
CA ASN A 71 -18.49 -2.65 -14.19
C ASN A 71 -17.92 -3.80 -15.04
N GLN A 72 -16.86 -3.56 -15.80
CA GLN A 72 -16.25 -4.60 -16.63
C GLN A 72 -15.66 -5.72 -15.75
N PRO A 73 -15.83 -7.00 -16.15
CA PRO A 73 -15.41 -8.15 -15.37
C PRO A 73 -13.89 -8.27 -15.24
N ASP A 74 -13.14 -7.61 -16.12
CA ASP A 74 -11.69 -7.54 -16.09
C ASP A 74 -11.18 -6.17 -15.62
N SER A 75 -11.99 -5.39 -14.90
CA SER A 75 -11.59 -4.03 -14.47
C SER A 75 -10.25 -3.98 -13.71
N ARG A 76 -9.48 -2.92 -13.97
CA ARG A 76 -8.24 -2.56 -13.23
C ARG A 76 -8.40 -1.24 -12.49
N SER A 77 -9.63 -0.84 -12.16
CA SER A 77 -9.94 0.37 -11.37
C SER A 77 -9.29 0.34 -9.99
N ALA A 78 -9.17 -0.84 -9.38
CA ALA A 78 -8.50 -1.06 -8.11
C ALA A 78 -6.98 -0.83 -8.13
N THR A 79 -6.36 -0.55 -9.29
CA THR A 79 -4.93 -0.19 -9.41
C THR A 79 -3.96 -1.20 -8.77
N GLY A 80 -4.32 -2.48 -8.78
CA GLY A 80 -3.54 -3.58 -8.19
C GLY A 80 -3.72 -3.76 -6.68
N PHE A 81 -4.69 -3.09 -6.04
CA PHE A 81 -5.12 -3.40 -4.67
C PHE A 81 -6.13 -4.55 -4.59
N ALA A 82 -6.60 -5.02 -5.73
CA ALA A 82 -7.44 -6.20 -5.87
C ALA A 82 -7.06 -6.93 -7.16
N ARG A 83 -7.47 -8.20 -7.25
CA ARG A 83 -7.43 -8.96 -8.49
C ARG A 83 -8.31 -8.27 -9.56
N PRO A 84 -8.07 -8.50 -10.86
CA PRO A 84 -8.86 -7.90 -11.92
C PRO A 84 -10.33 -8.25 -11.74
N GLY A 85 -11.18 -7.24 -11.81
CA GLY A 85 -12.59 -7.35 -11.48
C GLY A 85 -13.15 -6.02 -10.97
N PRO A 86 -14.49 -5.87 -11.00
CA PRO A 86 -15.13 -4.67 -10.51
C PRO A 86 -14.93 -4.55 -9.01
N VAL A 87 -14.48 -3.36 -8.58
CA VAL A 87 -14.39 -2.97 -7.16
C VAL A 87 -15.14 -1.65 -7.01
N ASP A 88 -15.85 -1.50 -5.89
CA ASP A 88 -16.59 -0.27 -5.66
C ASP A 88 -15.67 0.96 -5.64
N ASN A 89 -16.01 1.97 -6.45
CA ASN A 89 -15.20 3.18 -6.57
C ASN A 89 -15.07 3.96 -5.26
N ALA A 90 -16.01 3.87 -4.32
CA ALA A 90 -15.86 4.50 -3.01
C ALA A 90 -14.70 3.86 -2.21
N LEU A 91 -14.58 2.54 -2.29
CA LEU A 91 -13.50 1.78 -1.64
C LEU A 91 -12.16 2.02 -2.32
N VAL A 92 -12.13 2.06 -3.66
CA VAL A 92 -10.94 2.45 -4.43
C VAL A 92 -10.51 3.87 -4.04
N TRP A 93 -11.42 4.85 -4.03
CA TRP A 93 -11.13 6.23 -3.67
C TRP A 93 -10.52 6.35 -2.27
N CYS A 94 -11.11 5.67 -1.28
CA CYS A 94 -10.59 5.62 0.09
C CYS A 94 -9.16 5.04 0.13
N THR A 95 -8.92 3.97 -0.63
CA THR A 95 -7.60 3.33 -0.74
C THR A 95 -6.56 4.27 -1.36
N LEU A 96 -6.90 4.97 -2.44
CA LEU A 96 -6.01 5.93 -3.10
C LEU A 96 -5.64 7.11 -2.17
N TRP A 97 -6.57 7.56 -1.33
CA TRP A 97 -6.25 8.51 -0.25
C TRP A 97 -5.39 7.89 0.85
N GLY A 98 -5.66 6.63 1.21
CA GLY A 98 -4.90 5.87 2.19
C GLY A 98 -3.42 5.76 1.83
N ILE A 99 -3.09 5.47 0.58
CA ILE A 99 -1.69 5.29 0.17
C ILE A 99 -0.91 6.61 0.16
N SER A 100 -1.59 7.76 0.00
CA SER A 100 -0.97 9.08 0.16
C SER A 100 -0.50 9.38 1.59
N GLN A 101 -0.85 8.51 2.55
CA GLN A 101 -0.38 8.58 3.93
C GLN A 101 0.96 7.88 4.15
N PHE A 102 1.53 7.19 3.15
CA PHE A 102 2.78 6.45 3.28
C PHE A 102 3.94 7.32 2.80
N PRO A 103 4.73 7.92 3.71
CA PRO A 103 5.87 8.74 3.32
C PRO A 103 6.99 7.89 2.70
N VAL A 104 7.89 8.55 1.98
CA VAL A 104 9.18 7.96 1.61
C VAL A 104 10.08 8.00 2.83
N VAL A 105 10.66 6.86 3.20
CA VAL A 105 11.69 6.75 4.24
C VAL A 105 13.05 6.82 3.56
N HIS A 106 13.85 7.80 3.98
CA HIS A 106 15.19 8.01 3.44
C HIS A 106 16.20 7.10 4.13
N HIS A 107 17.02 6.43 3.31
CA HIS A 107 18.14 5.62 3.75
C HIS A 107 19.43 6.22 3.19
N THR A 108 20.49 6.25 4.02
CA THR A 108 21.81 6.79 3.63
C THR A 108 22.71 5.75 2.97
N ASP A 109 22.45 4.47 3.25
CA ASP A 109 23.22 3.30 2.83
C ASP A 109 22.43 2.36 1.89
N ALA A 110 21.17 2.68 1.64
CA ALA A 110 20.26 1.91 0.80
C ALA A 110 19.33 2.83 -0.01
N GLN A 111 18.57 2.23 -0.92
CA GLN A 111 17.54 2.93 -1.67
C GLN A 111 16.47 3.48 -0.73
N SER A 112 16.07 4.75 -0.91
CA SER A 112 14.90 5.29 -0.22
C SER A 112 13.65 4.58 -0.72
N VAL A 113 12.78 4.17 0.20
CA VAL A 113 11.58 3.38 -0.14
C VAL A 113 10.34 3.98 0.50
N THR A 114 9.22 3.86 -0.19
CA THR A 114 7.91 4.17 0.38
C THR A 114 7.67 3.27 1.60
N ALA A 115 7.29 3.88 2.73
CA ALA A 115 7.03 3.16 3.96
C ALA A 115 5.99 2.04 3.78
N GLY A 116 6.02 1.05 4.66
CA GLY A 116 5.09 -0.08 4.58
C GLY A 116 5.37 -1.04 3.42
N THR A 117 6.56 -0.99 2.82
CA THR A 117 6.94 -1.88 1.72
C THR A 117 8.26 -2.57 2.01
N TYR A 118 8.42 -3.78 1.46
CA TYR A 118 9.69 -4.50 1.50
C TYR A 118 10.20 -4.74 0.07
N VAL A 119 11.37 -4.16 -0.19
CA VAL A 119 12.04 -4.21 -1.49
C VAL A 119 13.44 -4.82 -1.30
N PRO A 120 13.63 -6.12 -1.61
CA PRO A 120 14.91 -6.77 -1.36
C PRO A 120 15.96 -6.36 -2.41
N GLY A 121 17.18 -6.08 -1.95
CA GLY A 121 18.34 -5.81 -2.79
C GLY A 121 18.21 -4.50 -3.58
N LYS A 122 18.50 -4.56 -4.89
CA LYS A 122 18.43 -3.40 -5.82
C LYS A 122 17.17 -3.42 -6.70
N ARG A 123 16.09 -4.06 -6.22
CA ARG A 123 14.82 -4.11 -6.98
C ARG A 123 14.11 -2.76 -6.94
N THR A 124 13.34 -2.48 -7.98
CA THR A 124 12.43 -1.32 -8.00
C THR A 124 11.14 -1.65 -7.24
N HIS A 125 10.56 -2.84 -7.43
CA HIS A 125 9.22 -3.16 -6.92
C HIS A 125 9.24 -4.04 -5.67
N PRO A 126 8.27 -3.85 -4.75
CA PRO A 126 8.18 -4.64 -3.53
C PRO A 126 7.80 -6.09 -3.82
N THR A 127 8.22 -7.00 -2.93
CA THR A 127 7.76 -8.40 -2.93
C THR A 127 6.57 -8.59 -1.99
N PHE A 128 6.44 -7.73 -0.99
CA PHE A 128 5.24 -7.61 -0.17
C PHE A 128 5.13 -6.20 0.40
N VAL A 129 3.92 -5.84 0.78
CA VAL A 129 3.57 -4.61 1.47
C VAL A 129 2.94 -4.95 2.81
N PHE A 130 2.96 -4.03 3.78
CA PHE A 130 2.44 -4.29 5.11
C PHE A 130 1.81 -3.05 5.74
N LEU A 131 0.70 -3.29 6.43
CA LEU A 131 -0.11 -2.27 7.11
C LEU A 131 -0.14 -2.55 8.62
N PRO A 132 0.06 -1.54 9.48
CA PRO A 132 -0.25 -1.70 10.90
C PRO A 132 -1.77 -1.77 11.10
N ALA A 133 -2.22 -2.62 12.02
CA ALA A 133 -3.62 -2.71 12.45
C ALA A 133 -3.78 -1.99 13.81
N PRO A 134 -4.13 -0.69 13.82
CA PRO A 134 -4.46 0.03 15.05
C PRO A 134 -5.78 -0.47 15.61
N THR A 135 -5.85 -0.63 16.93
CA THR A 135 -7.07 -1.07 17.65
C THR A 135 -7.81 0.07 18.36
N ARG A 136 -7.33 1.30 18.18
CA ARG A 136 -7.93 2.51 18.74
C ARG A 136 -7.97 3.59 17.66
N PRO A 137 -8.93 4.52 17.72
CA PRO A 137 -8.93 5.70 16.85
C PRO A 137 -7.54 6.35 16.85
N THR A 138 -6.94 6.42 15.67
CA THR A 138 -5.56 6.89 15.49
C THR A 138 -5.59 8.05 14.50
N THR A 139 -5.02 9.19 14.90
CA THR A 139 -4.91 10.34 14.00
C THR A 139 -3.99 9.99 12.83
N LEU A 140 -4.22 10.59 11.66
CA LEU A 140 -3.36 10.37 10.50
C LEU A 140 -1.89 10.74 10.80
N ALA A 141 -1.65 11.78 11.59
CA ALA A 141 -0.31 12.16 12.02
C ALA A 141 0.38 11.05 12.82
N ARG A 142 -0.32 10.43 13.79
CA ARG A 142 0.20 9.30 14.57
C ARG A 142 0.38 8.05 13.72
N LEU A 143 -0.53 7.78 12.79
CA LEU A 143 -0.41 6.66 11.89
C LEU A 143 0.84 6.81 11.00
N ARG A 144 1.10 8.02 10.46
CA ARG A 144 2.30 8.33 9.67
C ARG A 144 3.60 8.11 10.43
N THR A 145 3.66 8.49 11.72
CA THR A 145 4.88 8.26 12.52
C THR A 145 5.13 6.78 12.80
N ILE A 146 4.06 5.99 12.97
CA ILE A 146 4.15 4.53 13.10
C ILE A 146 4.62 3.91 11.78
N ILE A 147 4.00 4.32 10.67
CA ILE A 147 4.32 3.84 9.31
C ILE A 147 5.78 4.11 8.94
N ALA A 148 6.29 5.31 9.24
CA ALA A 148 7.67 5.70 8.95
C ALA A 148 8.71 5.12 9.92
N SER A 149 8.28 4.42 10.98
CA SER A 149 9.20 3.93 12.01
C SER A 149 9.99 2.71 11.55
N MET A 150 11.26 2.63 11.98
CA MET A 150 12.08 1.44 11.79
C MET A 150 11.46 0.21 12.46
N HIS A 151 10.72 0.38 13.55
CA HIS A 151 10.02 -0.73 14.23
C HIS A 151 8.99 -1.42 13.33
N LEU A 152 8.21 -0.65 12.55
CA LEU A 152 7.28 -1.24 11.60
C LEU A 152 8.03 -2.01 10.51
N PHE A 153 9.10 -1.42 9.96
CA PHE A 153 9.91 -2.07 8.94
C PHE A 153 10.55 -3.37 9.43
N VAL A 154 11.17 -3.37 10.62
CA VAL A 154 11.80 -4.56 11.22
C VAL A 154 10.78 -5.67 11.38
N VAL A 155 9.60 -5.40 11.96
CA VAL A 155 8.59 -6.45 12.13
C VAL A 155 8.02 -6.92 10.79
N GLY A 156 7.76 -6.00 9.87
CA GLY A 156 7.19 -6.32 8.55
C GLY A 156 8.13 -7.15 7.68
N SER A 157 9.44 -6.96 7.82
CA SER A 157 10.48 -7.60 6.99
C SER A 157 11.00 -8.93 7.53
N VAL A 158 10.76 -9.25 8.81
CA VAL A 158 11.18 -10.52 9.41
C VAL A 158 10.52 -11.70 8.69
N ALA A 159 11.35 -12.66 8.28
CA ALA A 159 10.91 -13.89 7.63
C ALA A 159 10.66 -14.97 8.69
N GLN A 160 9.89 -16.01 8.31
CA GLN A 160 9.65 -17.15 9.22
C GLN A 160 10.95 -17.91 9.60
N ASN A 161 12.01 -17.78 8.79
CA ASN A 161 13.33 -18.41 9.00
C ASN A 161 14.43 -17.37 9.27
N SER A 162 14.12 -16.35 10.08
CA SER A 162 15.04 -15.26 10.41
C SER A 162 16.16 -15.68 11.37
N LYS A 163 17.27 -14.93 11.37
CA LYS A 163 18.39 -15.20 12.29
C LYS A 163 18.00 -14.79 13.72
N PRO A 164 18.61 -15.38 14.77
CA PRO A 164 18.29 -15.04 16.16
C PRO A 164 18.36 -13.55 16.50
N LEU A 165 19.33 -12.82 15.92
CA LEU A 165 19.47 -11.37 16.13
C LEU A 165 18.30 -10.57 15.52
N ASP A 166 17.80 -11.01 14.36
CA ASP A 166 16.65 -10.37 13.70
C ASP A 166 15.40 -10.56 14.57
N GLU A 167 15.22 -11.73 15.19
CA GLU A 167 14.11 -12.02 16.09
C GLU A 167 14.16 -11.19 17.39
N ILE A 168 15.35 -10.95 17.95
CA ILE A 168 15.50 -10.06 19.11
C ILE A 168 15.09 -8.62 18.76
N ALA A 169 15.57 -8.11 17.62
CA ALA A 169 15.19 -6.79 17.13
C ALA A 169 13.69 -6.70 16.83
N ALA A 170 13.11 -7.78 16.29
CA ALA A 170 11.68 -7.91 16.06
C ALA A 170 10.89 -7.87 17.37
N ALA A 171 11.31 -8.59 18.41
CA ALA A 171 10.64 -8.62 19.70
C ALA A 171 10.56 -7.22 20.36
N VAL A 172 11.68 -6.48 20.37
CA VAL A 172 11.70 -5.09 20.85
C VAL A 172 10.76 -4.20 20.04
N SER A 173 10.75 -4.37 18.72
CA SER A 173 9.90 -3.60 17.82
C SER A 173 8.42 -3.94 17.96
N ARG A 174 8.06 -5.21 18.16
CA ARG A 174 6.69 -5.65 18.45
C ARG A 174 6.16 -5.00 19.72
N LYS A 175 6.98 -4.98 20.80
CA LYS A 175 6.61 -4.27 22.04
C LYS A 175 6.38 -2.78 21.80
N TRP A 176 7.28 -2.10 21.09
CA TRP A 176 7.16 -0.67 20.82
C TRP A 176 5.87 -0.31 20.05
N LEU A 177 5.49 -1.16 19.10
CA LEU A 177 4.25 -1.03 18.31
C LEU A 177 3.01 -1.34 19.16
N ALA A 178 3.06 -2.37 20.00
CA ALA A 178 1.99 -2.74 20.93
C ALA A 178 1.70 -1.62 21.93
N ASP A 179 2.74 -1.02 22.51
CA ASP A 179 2.63 0.13 23.43
C ASP A 179 1.99 1.36 22.74
N ARG A 180 1.94 1.38 21.41
CA ARG A 180 1.30 2.44 20.60
C ARG A 180 -0.08 2.10 20.07
N GLY A 181 -0.62 0.92 20.43
CA GLY A 181 -1.98 0.49 20.09
C GLY A 181 -2.09 -0.31 18.80
N ILE A 182 -0.96 -0.78 18.24
CA ILE A 182 -0.94 -1.70 17.10
C ILE A 182 -0.94 -3.14 17.63
N ARG A 183 -1.88 -3.98 17.18
CA ARG A 183 -1.96 -5.39 17.64
C ARG A 183 -1.46 -6.40 16.63
N ALA A 184 -1.53 -6.06 15.36
CA ALA A 184 -1.03 -6.88 14.28
C ALA A 184 -0.42 -5.99 13.19
N LEU A 185 0.42 -6.59 12.38
CA LEU A 185 0.65 -6.12 11.01
C LEU A 185 -0.15 -7.04 10.09
N ILE A 186 -0.67 -6.51 9.00
CA ILE A 186 -1.16 -7.33 7.90
C ILE A 186 -0.14 -7.25 6.78
N ARG A 187 0.43 -8.38 6.38
CA ARG A 187 1.40 -8.48 5.30
C ARG A 187 0.73 -9.04 4.06
N PHE A 188 0.80 -8.32 2.97
CA PHE A 188 0.19 -8.67 1.69
C PHE A 188 1.30 -8.98 0.68
N PRO A 189 1.40 -10.22 0.18
CA PRO A 189 2.30 -10.54 -0.93
C PRO A 189 1.96 -9.70 -2.17
N VAL A 190 2.96 -9.41 -3.00
CA VAL A 190 2.76 -8.78 -4.31
C VAL A 190 3.02 -9.83 -5.39
N ASP A 191 1.98 -10.12 -6.16
CA ASP A 191 2.06 -10.93 -7.36
C ASP A 191 2.50 -10.09 -8.56
N VAL A 192 3.19 -10.72 -9.51
CA VAL A 192 3.60 -10.11 -10.76
C VAL A 192 3.15 -11.03 -11.88
N SER A 193 2.36 -10.51 -12.82
CA SER A 193 1.85 -11.33 -13.93
C SER A 193 2.98 -11.83 -14.83
N ASP A 194 2.74 -12.98 -15.45
CA ASP A 194 3.69 -13.66 -16.35
C ASP A 194 3.87 -12.96 -17.72
N ASN A 195 3.55 -11.67 -17.84
CA ASN A 195 3.76 -10.88 -19.05
C ASN A 195 5.05 -10.06 -18.95
N PRO A 196 6.17 -10.48 -19.58
CA PRO A 196 7.46 -9.80 -19.41
C PRO A 196 7.47 -8.38 -20.00
N SER A 197 6.63 -8.12 -21.00
CA SER A 197 6.56 -6.83 -21.70
C SER A 197 5.69 -5.81 -20.99
N ALA A 198 4.75 -6.26 -20.16
CA ALA A 198 3.86 -5.41 -19.38
C ALA A 198 3.45 -6.13 -18.09
N PRO A 199 4.41 -6.30 -17.13
CA PRO A 199 4.12 -6.99 -15.89
C PRO A 199 3.13 -6.18 -15.07
N GLU A 200 1.95 -6.76 -14.85
CA GLU A 200 0.94 -6.22 -13.93
C GLU A 200 1.29 -6.67 -12.52
N ARG A 201 1.03 -5.80 -11.53
CA ARG A 201 1.31 -6.11 -10.13
C ARG A 201 0.03 -6.06 -9.33
N GLN A 202 -0.12 -7.00 -8.41
CA GLN A 202 -1.33 -7.14 -7.60
C GLN A 202 -0.98 -7.48 -6.17
N VAL A 203 -1.56 -6.75 -5.24
CA VAL A 203 -1.56 -7.07 -3.82
C VAL A 203 -2.50 -8.26 -3.63
N LEU A 204 -1.95 -9.35 -3.10
CA LEU A 204 -2.69 -10.57 -2.77
C LEU A 204 -3.28 -10.50 -1.36
N ASP A 205 -4.00 -11.54 -0.96
CA ASP A 205 -4.60 -11.65 0.36
C ASP A 205 -3.57 -11.51 1.49
N GLY A 206 -3.95 -10.74 2.51
CA GLY A 206 -3.08 -10.41 3.63
C GLY A 206 -3.02 -11.51 4.68
N VAL A 207 -1.85 -11.70 5.27
CA VAL A 207 -1.64 -12.56 6.45
C VAL A 207 -1.37 -11.67 7.66
N ALA A 208 -2.14 -11.89 8.73
CA ALA A 208 -1.93 -11.20 9.99
C ALA A 208 -0.66 -11.74 10.69
N ILE A 209 0.18 -10.81 11.14
CA ILE A 209 1.37 -11.04 11.97
C ILE A 209 1.07 -10.43 13.34
N PRO A 210 0.68 -11.24 14.33
CA PRO A 210 0.38 -10.75 15.67
C PRO A 210 1.62 -10.18 16.38
N LEU A 211 1.46 -9.08 17.12
CA LEU A 211 2.54 -8.44 17.87
C LEU A 211 2.60 -8.86 19.35
N GLY A 212 1.62 -9.65 19.80
CA GLY A 212 1.46 -10.08 21.19
C GLY A 212 0.23 -9.44 21.86
N GLY A 213 -0.49 -10.27 22.62
CA GLY A 213 -1.81 -9.97 23.19
C GLY A 213 -2.96 -10.49 22.31
N GLN A 214 -4.01 -11.04 22.93
CA GLN A 214 -5.21 -11.51 22.22
C GLN A 214 -5.86 -10.36 21.43
N LEU A 215 -6.34 -10.68 20.22
CA LEU A 215 -7.13 -9.80 19.36
C LEU A 215 -8.51 -9.51 19.98
#